data_AF-A0A564G427-F1
#
_entry.id   AF-A0A564G427-F1
#
_cell.length_a   1.000
_cell.length_b   1.000
_cell.length_c   1.000
_cell.angle_alpha   90.00
_cell.angle_beta   90.00
_cell.angle_gamma   90.00
#
_symmetry.space_group_name_H-M   'P 1'
#
loop_
_entity.id
_entity.type
_entity.pdbx_description
1 polymer ?
#
loop_
_entity_poly.entity_id
_entity_poly.type
_entity_poly.pdbx_seq_one_letter_code
_entity_poly.pdbx_strand_id
1 'polypeptide(L)'
;MRTIRNSFVLVGADCPVTASVIPQTRGGAPTVPALQHMLLSADPYRYDHEGLIWEVYRHHKAIPPADEVSARASLFSRSHPCMRASILPKRYGWGVHYDEAGRIAIVGMETGRYRELAASEPSMGITVVRAMRSKRAREVVTCLAGFGPG
;
A
#
# COMPACT_ATOMS: atom_id res chain seq x y z
N MET A 1 -15.77 -0.46 -6.14
CA MET A 1 -14.29 -0.38 -6.22
C MET A 1 -13.78 -1.73 -6.73
N ARG A 2 -12.75 -1.81 -7.58
CA ARG A 2 -12.29 -3.11 -8.13
C ARG A 2 -11.56 -3.90 -7.04
N THR A 3 -12.08 -5.06 -6.67
CA THR A 3 -11.44 -5.95 -5.68
C THR A 3 -10.17 -6.57 -6.28
N ILE A 4 -9.05 -6.45 -5.55
CA ILE A 4 -7.78 -7.10 -5.89
C ILE A 4 -7.71 -8.40 -5.11
N ARG A 5 -7.42 -9.51 -5.78
CA ARG A 5 -7.41 -10.87 -5.23
C ARG A 5 -6.25 -11.65 -5.81
N ASN A 6 -5.81 -12.71 -5.13
CA ASN A 6 -4.78 -13.63 -5.60
C ASN A 6 -3.59 -12.90 -6.23
N SER A 7 -3.08 -11.91 -5.51
CA SER A 7 -2.08 -10.99 -6.04
C SER A 7 -1.01 -10.72 -5.01
N PHE A 8 0.22 -10.60 -5.47
CA PHE A 8 1.33 -10.19 -4.62
C PHE A 8 1.94 -8.89 -5.14
N VAL A 9 2.03 -7.89 -4.27
CA VAL A 9 2.69 -6.62 -4.55
C VAL A 9 4.12 -6.69 -4.02
N LEU A 10 5.07 -6.74 -4.93
CA LEU A 10 6.50 -6.60 -4.65
C LEU A 10 6.81 -5.18 -4.16
N VAL A 11 7.85 -5.09 -3.34
CA VAL A 11 8.46 -3.82 -2.95
C VAL A 11 8.88 -3.01 -4.19
N GLY A 12 8.73 -1.69 -4.10
CA GLY A 12 9.09 -0.75 -5.16
C GLY A 12 10.57 -0.88 -5.54
N ALA A 13 10.88 -0.70 -6.82
CA ALA A 13 12.27 -0.82 -7.31
C ALA A 13 13.19 0.26 -6.71
N ASP A 14 12.62 1.39 -6.30
CA ASP A 14 13.29 2.53 -5.66
C ASP A 14 13.09 2.54 -4.12
N CYS A 15 12.78 1.38 -3.53
CA CYS A 15 12.69 1.27 -2.08
C CYS A 15 14.10 1.45 -1.46
N PRO A 16 14.27 2.35 -0.47
CA PRO A 16 15.59 2.68 0.06
C PRO A 16 16.12 1.67 1.08
N VAL A 17 15.33 0.66 1.45
CA VAL A 17 15.70 -0.33 2.48
C VAL A 17 15.95 -1.70 1.86
N THR A 18 16.82 -2.47 2.51
CA THR A 18 17.17 -3.85 2.12
C THR A 18 16.49 -4.91 3.00
N ALA A 19 15.86 -4.48 4.09
CA ALA A 19 15.04 -5.30 4.99
C ALA A 19 13.83 -4.47 5.42
N SER A 20 12.74 -5.15 5.78
CA SER A 20 11.53 -4.48 6.26
C SER A 20 11.78 -3.63 7.50
N VAL A 21 11.25 -2.41 7.48
CA VAL A 21 11.34 -1.47 8.60
C VAL A 21 9.93 -1.16 9.10
N ILE A 22 9.72 -1.28 10.42
CA ILE A 22 8.45 -0.90 11.05
C ILE A 22 8.32 0.63 11.00
N PRO A 23 7.27 1.19 10.37
CA PRO A 23 7.07 2.64 10.33
C PRO A 23 6.85 3.20 11.73
N GLN A 24 7.56 4.27 12.06
CA GLN A 24 7.44 4.94 13.35
C GLN A 24 6.26 5.92 13.38
N THR A 25 5.83 6.25 14.60
CA THR A 25 4.91 7.36 14.87
C THR A 25 5.62 8.69 14.61
N ARG A 26 4.84 9.76 14.37
CA ARG A 26 5.37 11.12 14.19
C ARG A 26 4.61 12.06 15.12
N GLY A 27 5.34 12.79 15.95
CA GLY A 27 4.75 13.77 16.87
C GLY A 27 3.75 13.17 17.86
N GLY A 28 3.99 11.93 18.32
CA GLY A 28 3.11 11.23 19.26
C GLY A 28 1.90 10.54 18.64
N ALA A 29 1.58 10.76 17.36
CA ALA A 29 0.48 10.11 16.67
C ALA A 29 0.97 9.05 15.67
N PRO A 30 0.25 7.91 15.51
CA PRO A 30 0.58 6.92 14.51
C PRO A 30 0.33 7.46 13.11
N THR A 31 1.33 7.33 12.24
CA THR A 31 1.20 7.70 10.83
C THR A 31 0.33 6.67 10.09
N VAL A 32 -0.25 7.04 8.95
CA VAL A 32 -0.99 6.09 8.08
C VAL A 32 -0.22 4.79 7.81
N PRO A 33 1.06 4.78 7.38
CA PRO A 33 1.80 3.53 7.21
C PRO A 33 2.05 2.78 8.52
N ALA A 34 2.20 3.48 9.66
CA ALA A 34 2.31 2.82 10.96
C ALA A 34 1.01 2.11 11.36
N LEU A 35 -0.15 2.74 11.13
CA LEU A 35 -1.46 2.11 11.34
C LEU A 35 -1.67 0.91 10.43
N GLN A 36 -1.36 1.05 9.14
CA GLN A 36 -1.45 -0.07 8.19
C GLN A 36 -0.57 -1.25 8.61
N HIS A 37 0.67 -1.00 9.00
CA HIS A 37 1.57 -2.04 9.50
C HIS A 37 1.00 -2.68 10.77
N MET A 38 0.60 -1.87 11.74
CA MET A 38 0.07 -2.35 13.01
C MET A 38 -1.14 -3.28 12.80
N LEU A 39 -2.12 -2.85 12.01
CA LEU A 39 -3.34 -3.62 11.72
C LEU A 39 -3.04 -4.93 10.98
N LEU A 40 -2.21 -4.87 9.93
CA LEU A 40 -1.95 -6.01 9.05
C LEU A 40 -0.93 -7.02 9.63
N SER A 41 -0.01 -6.57 10.48
CA SER A 41 0.91 -7.45 11.21
C SER A 41 0.23 -8.13 12.39
N ALA A 42 -0.75 -7.47 13.03
CA ALA A 42 -1.50 -8.06 14.13
C ALA A 42 -2.48 -9.14 13.67
N ASP A 43 -3.14 -8.92 12.53
CA ASP A 43 -4.17 -9.84 12.03
C ASP A 43 -4.09 -10.01 10.49
N PRO A 44 -3.10 -10.79 9.99
CA PRO A 44 -2.96 -11.04 8.58
C PRO A 44 -4.22 -11.67 7.97
N TYR A 45 -4.66 -11.15 6.83
CA TYR A 45 -5.89 -11.57 6.14
C TYR A 45 -7.20 -11.31 6.90
N ARG A 46 -7.23 -10.43 7.89
CA ARG A 46 -8.50 -9.95 8.46
C ARG A 46 -9.19 -8.93 7.57
N TYR A 47 -8.43 -7.98 7.06
CA TYR A 47 -8.97 -6.80 6.39
C TYR A 47 -8.90 -6.96 4.87
N ASP A 48 -10.00 -6.67 4.19
CA ASP A 48 -9.99 -6.37 2.77
C ASP A 48 -9.65 -4.89 2.51
N HIS A 49 -9.70 -4.45 1.26
CA HIS A 49 -9.29 -3.09 0.88
C HIS A 49 -10.14 -2.01 1.55
N GLU A 50 -11.46 -2.16 1.57
CA GLU A 50 -12.36 -1.19 2.21
C GLU A 50 -12.26 -1.24 3.74
N GLY A 51 -12.22 -2.44 4.32
CA GLY A 51 -12.03 -2.63 5.75
C GLY A 51 -10.74 -1.98 6.25
N LEU A 52 -9.62 -2.19 5.56
CA LEU A 52 -8.36 -1.57 5.93
C LEU A 52 -8.40 -0.03 5.83
N ILE A 53 -8.97 0.52 4.74
CA ILE A 53 -9.12 1.97 4.58
C ILE A 53 -9.93 2.56 5.74
N TRP A 54 -11.04 1.90 6.09
CA TRP A 54 -11.90 2.33 7.17
C TRP A 54 -11.18 2.31 8.52
N GLU A 55 -10.53 1.20 8.87
CA GLU A 55 -9.85 1.05 10.16
C GLU A 55 -8.69 2.05 10.30
N VAL A 56 -7.91 2.24 9.25
CA VAL A 56 -6.87 3.27 9.24
C VAL A 56 -7.48 4.66 9.41
N TYR A 57 -8.57 4.97 8.71
CA TYR A 57 -9.22 6.27 8.78
C TYR A 57 -9.79 6.56 10.18
N ARG A 58 -10.56 5.62 10.75
CA ARG A 58 -11.18 5.79 12.07
C ARG A 58 -10.13 5.97 13.17
N HIS A 59 -9.01 5.23 13.11
CA HIS A 59 -7.93 5.37 14.08
C HIS A 59 -7.16 6.67 13.89
N HIS A 60 -6.87 7.04 12.65
CA HIS A 60 -6.14 8.27 12.34
C HIS A 60 -6.94 9.54 12.65
N LYS A 61 -8.27 9.48 12.54
CA LYS A 61 -9.18 10.61 12.83
C LYS A 61 -9.85 10.54 14.20
N ALA A 62 -9.59 9.49 14.98
CA ALA A 62 -10.26 9.23 16.25
C ALA A 62 -11.78 9.35 16.16
N ILE A 63 -12.38 8.71 15.15
CA ILE A 63 -13.83 8.78 14.89
C ILE A 63 -14.58 8.10 16.05
N PRO A 64 -15.51 8.81 16.72
CA PRO A 64 -16.31 8.22 17.79
C PRO A 64 -17.38 7.27 17.23
N PRO A 65 -17.85 6.29 18.02
CA PRO A 65 -18.86 5.31 17.57
C PRO A 65 -20.14 5.93 16.99
N ALA A 66 -20.57 7.06 17.55
CA ALA A 66 -21.78 7.77 17.11
C ALA A 66 -21.68 8.31 15.67
N ASP A 67 -20.46 8.60 15.20
CA ASP A 67 -20.21 9.20 13.89
C ASP A 67 -19.78 8.17 12.83
N GLU A 68 -19.70 6.89 13.18
CA GLU A 68 -19.14 5.88 12.28
C GLU A 68 -19.88 5.81 10.94
N VAL A 69 -21.21 5.81 10.97
CA VAL A 69 -22.04 5.67 9.77
C VAL A 69 -21.83 6.86 8.81
N SER A 70 -21.90 8.08 9.34
CA SER A 70 -21.75 9.31 8.53
C SER A 70 -20.32 9.48 8.03
N ALA A 71 -19.32 9.17 8.86
CA ALA A 71 -17.91 9.22 8.50
C ALA A 71 -17.56 8.17 7.43
N ARG A 72 -18.09 6.95 7.55
CA ARG A 72 -17.88 5.88 6.59
C ARG A 72 -18.49 6.23 5.23
N ALA A 73 -19.73 6.72 5.21
CA ALA A 73 -20.37 7.19 3.97
C ALA A 73 -19.57 8.33 3.31
N SER A 74 -19.12 9.30 4.11
CA SER A 74 -18.32 10.43 3.63
C SER A 74 -16.97 9.97 3.07
N LEU A 75 -16.29 9.03 3.73
CA LEU A 75 -15.03 8.47 3.28
C LEU A 75 -15.20 7.84 1.90
N PHE A 76 -16.09 6.86 1.78
CA PHE A 76 -16.27 6.07 0.56
C PHE A 76 -17.05 6.77 -0.55
N SER A 77 -17.44 8.03 -0.36
CA SER A 77 -17.91 8.91 -1.46
C SER A 77 -16.82 9.20 -2.50
N ARG A 78 -15.55 8.96 -2.16
CA ARG A 78 -14.38 9.15 -3.05
C ARG A 78 -13.65 7.83 -3.29
N SER A 79 -12.95 7.74 -4.42
CA SER A 79 -12.09 6.60 -4.72
C SER A 79 -10.83 6.63 -3.85
N HIS A 80 -10.37 5.43 -3.45
CA HIS A 80 -9.19 5.29 -2.62
C HIS A 80 -8.13 4.42 -3.29
N PRO A 81 -6.84 4.79 -3.17
CA PRO A 81 -5.75 4.03 -3.75
C PRO A 81 -5.58 2.68 -3.06
N CYS A 82 -5.26 1.64 -3.83
CA CYS A 82 -4.90 0.32 -3.29
C CYS A 82 -3.53 0.31 -2.60
N MET A 83 -3.23 -0.77 -1.89
CA MET A 83 -1.95 -0.92 -1.18
C MET A 83 -0.73 -0.84 -2.09
N ARG A 84 -0.88 -1.10 -3.41
CA ARG A 84 0.18 -0.90 -4.40
C ARG A 84 0.77 0.53 -4.39
N ALA A 85 -0.04 1.53 -4.00
CA ALA A 85 0.38 2.91 -3.88
C ALA A 85 0.75 3.32 -2.44
N SER A 86 0.57 2.43 -1.44
CA SER A 86 0.89 2.72 -0.04
C SER A 86 2.40 2.94 0.14
N ILE A 87 2.77 3.75 1.13
CA ILE A 87 4.17 3.99 1.49
C ILE A 87 4.84 2.69 2.00
N LEU A 88 4.08 1.74 2.56
CA LEU A 88 4.60 0.46 3.06
C LEU A 88 5.44 -0.30 2.02
N PRO A 89 4.86 -0.75 0.89
CA PRO A 89 5.63 -1.43 -0.15
C PRO A 89 6.55 -0.50 -0.94
N LYS A 90 6.35 0.82 -0.88
CA LYS A 90 7.18 1.78 -1.61
C LYS A 90 8.48 2.10 -0.91
N ARG A 91 8.49 2.19 0.43
CA ARG A 91 9.63 2.72 1.20
C ARG A 91 10.05 1.92 2.42
N TYR A 92 9.21 1.02 2.92
CA TYR A 92 9.45 0.32 4.18
C TYR A 92 9.75 -1.18 4.01
N GLY A 93 9.91 -1.67 2.77
CA GLY A 93 10.33 -3.06 2.53
C GLY A 93 9.23 -4.12 2.68
N TRP A 94 7.96 -3.72 2.85
CA TRP A 94 6.86 -4.66 3.05
C TRP A 94 6.16 -5.04 1.74
N GLY A 95 6.24 -6.30 1.32
CA GLY A 95 5.37 -6.84 0.29
C GLY A 95 3.92 -6.93 0.77
N VAL A 96 2.96 -6.94 -0.16
CA VAL A 96 1.53 -7.04 0.17
C VAL A 96 0.90 -8.20 -0.58
N HIS A 97 0.36 -9.17 0.17
CA HIS A 97 -0.34 -10.31 -0.41
C HIS A 97 -1.86 -10.14 -0.25
N TYR A 98 -2.58 -10.40 -1.34
CA TYR A 98 -4.02 -10.50 -1.39
C TYR A 98 -4.40 -11.97 -1.60
N ASP A 99 -5.17 -12.53 -0.67
CA ASP A 99 -5.72 -13.88 -0.84
C ASP A 99 -6.86 -13.95 -1.86
N GLU A 100 -7.48 -15.12 -1.98
CA GLU A 100 -8.60 -15.34 -2.90
C GLU A 100 -9.83 -14.49 -2.57
N ALA A 101 -10.07 -14.19 -1.29
CA ALA A 101 -11.15 -13.32 -0.87
C ALA A 101 -10.82 -11.83 -1.12
N GLY A 102 -9.53 -11.48 -1.23
CA GLY A 102 -9.02 -10.12 -1.36
C GLY A 102 -8.61 -9.51 -0.02
N ARG A 103 -8.43 -10.35 1.00
CA ARG A 103 -7.94 -9.99 2.33
C ARG A 103 -6.44 -9.84 2.29
N ILE A 104 -5.92 -8.94 3.12
CA ILE A 104 -4.59 -8.37 2.98
C ILE A 104 -3.67 -8.90 4.07
N ALA A 105 -2.46 -9.30 3.69
CA ALA A 105 -1.34 -9.53 4.59
C ALA A 105 -0.11 -8.76 4.11
N ILE A 106 0.77 -8.38 5.04
CA ILE A 106 2.10 -7.84 4.71
C ILE A 106 3.17 -8.88 4.95
N VAL A 107 4.20 -8.88 4.10
CA VAL A 107 5.28 -9.88 4.13
C VAL A 107 6.62 -9.15 4.05
N GLY A 108 7.51 -9.41 5.01
CA GLY A 108 8.81 -8.74 5.05
C GLY A 108 9.74 -9.17 3.92
N MET A 109 10.42 -8.23 3.26
CA MET A 109 11.23 -8.53 2.07
C MET A 109 12.41 -9.47 2.31
N GLU A 110 12.89 -9.55 3.54
CA GLU A 110 13.96 -10.45 3.97
C GLU A 110 13.51 -11.92 4.12
N THR A 111 12.20 -12.17 4.20
CA THR A 111 11.67 -13.48 4.56
C THR A 111 11.69 -14.49 3.41
N GLY A 112 11.70 -15.79 3.74
CA GLY A 112 11.52 -16.87 2.76
C GLY A 112 10.16 -16.78 2.04
N ARG A 113 9.11 -16.46 2.80
CA ARG A 113 7.76 -16.28 2.26
C ARG A 113 7.68 -15.21 1.18
N TYR A 114 8.41 -14.11 1.34
CA TYR A 114 8.48 -13.07 0.30
C TYR A 114 9.09 -13.62 -0.99
N ARG A 115 10.18 -14.38 -0.88
CA ARG A 115 10.85 -14.99 -2.05
C ARG A 115 9.94 -15.98 -2.78
N GLU A 116 9.21 -16.81 -2.03
CA GLU A 116 8.22 -17.74 -2.60
C GLU A 116 7.12 -17.01 -3.38
N LEU A 117 6.51 -15.98 -2.76
CA LEU A 117 5.45 -15.19 -3.38
C LEU A 117 5.98 -14.38 -4.57
N ALA A 118 7.21 -13.90 -4.50
CA ALA A 118 7.85 -13.14 -5.57
C ALA A 118 8.19 -14.00 -6.79
N ALA A 119 8.47 -15.29 -6.58
CA ALA A 119 8.74 -16.27 -7.63
C ALA A 119 7.47 -16.97 -8.15
N SER A 120 6.29 -16.58 -7.65
CA SER A 120 5.02 -17.15 -8.10
C SER A 120 4.66 -16.66 -9.50
N GLU A 121 4.18 -17.59 -10.32
CA GLU A 121 3.75 -17.30 -11.69
C GLU A 121 2.23 -17.26 -11.80
N PRO A 122 1.65 -16.60 -12.82
CA PRO A 122 0.20 -16.58 -13.04
C PRO A 122 -0.42 -17.98 -13.17
N SER A 123 0.34 -18.97 -13.64
CA SER A 123 -0.07 -20.38 -13.70
C SER A 123 -0.27 -21.03 -12.32
N MET A 124 0.36 -20.48 -11.28
CA MET A 124 0.14 -20.85 -9.88
C MET A 124 -1.03 -20.08 -9.23
N GLY A 125 -1.76 -19.29 -10.04
CA GLY A 125 -2.91 -18.53 -9.59
C GLY A 125 -2.59 -17.21 -8.88
N ILE A 126 -1.32 -16.84 -8.71
CA ILE A 126 -0.92 -15.58 -8.06
C ILE A 126 -0.41 -14.60 -9.10
N THR A 127 -1.03 -13.42 -9.16
CA THR A 127 -0.57 -12.32 -10.02
C THR A 127 0.46 -11.48 -9.26
N VAL A 128 1.73 -11.54 -9.67
CA VAL A 128 2.78 -10.72 -9.07
C VAL A 128 2.89 -9.37 -9.79
N VAL A 129 2.76 -8.30 -9.03
CA VAL A 129 2.89 -6.91 -9.51
C VAL A 129 3.87 -6.14 -8.64
N ARG A 130 4.47 -5.07 -9.17
CA ARG A 130 5.36 -4.22 -8.37
C ARG A 130 4.63 -2.99 -7.82
N ALA A 131 4.99 -2.57 -6.60
CA ALA A 131 4.55 -1.30 -6.03
C ALA A 131 4.86 -0.12 -6.96
N MET A 132 4.05 0.94 -6.87
CA MET A 132 4.30 2.16 -7.64
C MET A 132 5.61 2.82 -7.18
N ARG A 133 6.31 3.51 -8.09
CA ARG A 133 7.55 4.22 -7.70
C ARG A 133 7.28 5.31 -6.65
N SER A 134 8.24 5.50 -5.75
CA SER A 134 8.22 6.54 -4.72
C SER A 134 8.41 7.93 -5.32
N LYS A 135 9.31 8.06 -6.30
CA LYS A 135 9.36 9.24 -7.16
C LYS A 135 8.35 9.06 -8.30
N ARG A 136 7.40 9.98 -8.44
CA ARG A 136 6.77 10.18 -9.76
C ARG A 136 7.92 10.44 -10.73
N ALA A 137 8.03 9.67 -11.81
CA ALA A 137 8.87 10.10 -12.92
C ALA A 137 8.31 11.46 -13.33
N ARG A 138 9.03 12.53 -13.01
CA ARG A 138 8.78 13.83 -13.63
C ARG A 138 9.32 13.61 -15.03
N GLU A 139 8.42 13.31 -15.96
CA GLU A 139 8.72 13.46 -17.37
C GLU A 139 9.06 14.95 -17.49
N VAL A 140 10.36 15.23 -17.51
CA VAL A 140 10.84 16.55 -17.89
C VAL A 140 10.53 16.59 -19.38
N VAL A 141 9.36 17.11 -19.72
CA VAL A 141 9.12 17.66 -21.05
C VAL A 141 10.15 18.77 -21.17
N THR A 142 11.33 18.41 -21.69
CA THR A 142 12.28 19.38 -22.19
C THR A 142 11.58 20.02 -23.38
N CYS A 143 10.91 21.16 -23.15
CA CYS A 143 10.59 22.07 -24.24
C CYS A 143 11.93 22.41 -24.90
N LEU A 144 12.21 21.78 -26.03
CA LEU A 144 13.12 22.30 -27.03
C LEU A 144 12.46 23.56 -27.59
N ALA A 145 12.59 24.67 -26.87
CA ALA A 145 12.39 25.99 -27.43
C ALA A 145 13.56 26.25 -28.37
N GLY A 146 13.39 25.85 -29.63
CA GLY A 146 14.16 26.42 -30.72
C GLY A 146 13.68 27.84 -30.95
N PHE A 147 14.53 28.83 -30.66
CA PHE A 147 14.48 30.14 -31.29
C PHE A 147 15.91 30.72 -31.28
N GLY A 148 16.58 30.58 -32.42
CA GLY A 148 17.80 31.32 -32.74
C GLY A 148 17.45 32.66 -33.38
N PRO A 149 18.38 33.64 -33.38
CA PRO A 149 18.09 35.05 -33.56
C PRO A 149 17.97 35.43 -35.04
N GLY A 150 17.07 36.38 -35.32
CA GLY A 150 17.06 37.21 -36.52
C GLY A 150 17.14 38.67 -36.10
#